data_AF-A0A520PPF4-F1
#
_entry.id   AF-A0A520PPF4-F1
#
_cell.length_a   1.000
_cell.length_b   1.000
_cell.length_c   1.000
_cell.angle_alpha   90.00
_cell.angle_beta   90.00
_cell.angle_gamma   90.00
#
_symmetry.space_group_name_H-M   'P 1'
#
loop_
_entity.id
_entity.type
_entity.pdbx_description
1 polymer ?
#
loop_
_entity_poly.entity_id
_entity_poly.type
_entity_poly.pdbx_seq_one_letter_code
_entity_poly.pdbx_strand_id
1 'polypeptide(L)' 'MPIKVEVRDGNVGRSMMQLKRTLIREGLFKEIKKRKYHCKPSLAKRLKREAAAKQRNKDLKREIRAALKADF' A
#
# COMPACT_ATOMS: atom_id res chain seq x y z
N MET A 1 -15.17 -4.45 9.57
CA MET A 1 -15.09 -5.89 9.91
C MET A 1 -13.65 -6.21 10.28
N PRO A 2 -13.38 -7.11 11.25
CA PRO A 2 -12.02 -7.52 11.57
C PRO A 2 -11.38 -8.29 10.41
N ILE A 3 -10.14 -7.94 10.05
CA ILE A 3 -9.38 -8.64 9.00
C ILE A 3 -8.95 -10.00 9.56
N LYS A 4 -9.43 -11.07 8.94
CA LYS A 4 -9.11 -12.46 9.30
C LYS A 4 -8.55 -13.17 8.07
N VAL A 5 -7.57 -14.04 8.28
CA VAL A 5 -7.02 -14.93 7.25
C VAL A 5 -7.02 -16.33 7.83
N GLU A 6 -7.66 -17.26 7.13
CA GLU A 6 -7.67 -18.67 7.49
C GLU A 6 -6.36 -19.34 7.03
N VAL A 7 -5.90 -20.29 7.83
CA VAL A 7 -4.76 -21.14 7.46
C VAL A 7 -5.30 -22.40 6.80
N ARG A 8 -4.94 -22.60 5.54
CA ARG A 8 -5.26 -23.82 4.79
C ARG A 8 -4.01 -24.69 4.69
N ASP A 9 -4.20 -26.00 4.77
CA ASP A 9 -3.17 -27.02 4.56
C ASP A 9 -1.95 -26.89 5.49
N GLY A 10 -2.13 -26.36 6.70
CA GLY A 10 -1.06 -26.15 7.68
C GLY A 10 -0.01 -25.10 7.27
N ASN A 11 -0.17 -24.40 6.14
CA ASN A 11 0.83 -23.49 5.62
C ASN A 11 0.72 -22.09 6.25
N VAL A 12 1.20 -21.97 7.48
CA VAL A 12 1.19 -20.72 8.25
C VAL A 12 1.97 -19.60 7.57
N GLY A 13 3.11 -19.92 6.92
CA GLY A 13 3.95 -18.93 6.25
C GLY A 13 3.21 -18.18 5.13
N ARG A 14 2.46 -18.93 4.30
CA ARG A 14 1.67 -18.36 3.21
C ARG A 14 0.53 -17.49 3.74
N SER A 15 -0.19 -17.95 4.77
CA SER A 15 -1.28 -17.20 5.38
C SER A 15 -0.79 -15.90 6.04
N MET A 16 0.38 -15.90 6.67
CA MET A 16 0.99 -14.70 7.24
C MET A 16 1.37 -13.68 6.16
N MET A 17 1.93 -14.16 5.04
CA MET A 17 2.23 -13.31 3.89
C MET A 17 0.97 -12.71 3.26
N GLN A 18 -0.10 -13.51 3.17
CA GLN A 18 -1.40 -13.03 2.70
C GLN A 18 -1.99 -11.97 3.63
N LEU A 19 -1.95 -12.20 4.95
CA LEU A 19 -2.39 -11.23 5.95
C LEU A 19 -1.62 -9.92 5.80
N LYS A 20 -0.29 -9.97 5.71
CA LYS A 20 0.55 -8.79 5.49
C LYS A 20 0.15 -8.04 4.22
N ARG A 21 -0.09 -8.75 3.10
CA ARG A 21 -0.53 -8.14 1.84
C ARG A 21 -1.90 -7.47 1.97
N THR A 22 -2.86 -8.12 2.64
CA THR A 22 -4.19 -7.55 2.91
C THR A 22 -4.08 -6.28 3.76
N LEU A 23 -3.29 -6.30 4.84
CA LEU A 23 -3.06 -5.13 5.70
C LEU A 23 -2.39 -3.97 4.97
N ILE A 24 -1.46 -4.26 4.05
CA ILE A 24 -0.83 -3.24 3.20
C ILE A 24 -1.83 -2.64 2.22
N ARG A 25 -2.71 -3.46 1.63
CA ARG A 25 -3.74 -3.02 0.67
C ARG A 25 -4.76 -2.10 1.35
N GLU A 26 -5.22 -2.49 2.54
CA GLU A 26 -6.10 -1.67 3.39
C GLU A 26 -5.41 -0.38 3.88
N GLY A 27 -4.07 -0.33 3.84
CA GLY A 27 -3.31 0.85 4.23
C GLY A 27 -3.20 1.05 5.75
N LEU A 28 -3.56 0.06 6.56
CA LEU A 28 -3.59 0.13 8.02
C LEU A 28 -2.25 0.60 8.61
N PHE A 29 -1.13 0.08 8.09
CA PHE A 29 0.20 0.50 8.55
C PHE A 29 0.50 1.99 8.28
N LYS A 30 0.00 2.54 7.15
CA LYS A 30 0.14 3.97 6.85
C LYS A 30 -0.70 4.80 7.81
N GLU A 31 -1.88 4.30 8.15
CA GLU A 31 -2.80 4.98 9.06
C GLU A 31 -2.28 4.98 10.50
N ILE A 32 -1.79 3.85 11.01
CA ILE A 32 -1.11 3.77 12.32
C ILE A 32 0.03 4.79 12.39
N LYS A 33 0.87 4.85 11.35
CA LYS A 33 1.99 5.81 11.31
C LYS A 33 1.50 7.27 11.28
N LYS A 34 0.42 7.55 10.54
CA LYS A 34 -0.17 8.89 10.44
C LYS A 34 -0.79 9.35 11.77
N ARG A 35 -1.42 8.43 12.50
CA ARG A 35 -2.10 8.71 13.78
C ARG A 35 -1.16 8.73 14.99
N LYS A 36 0.10 8.29 14.83
CA LYS A 36 1.07 8.19 15.94
C LYS A 36 1.32 9.52 16.67
N TYR A 37 1.30 10.64 15.96
CA TYR A 37 1.50 11.98 16.53
C TYR A 37 0.57 13.00 15.86
N HIS A 38 0.27 14.09 16.56
CA HIS A 38 -0.47 15.21 15.96
C HIS A 38 0.33 15.84 14.82
N CYS A 39 -0.33 16.06 13.69
CA CYS A 39 0.26 16.66 12.51
C CYS A 39 -0.50 17.94 12.18
N LYS A 40 0.23 19.07 12.11
CA LYS A 40 -0.34 20.36 11.72
C LYS A 40 -1.04 20.26 10.35
N PRO A 41 -2.14 20.98 10.12
CA PRO A 41 -2.92 20.87 8.88
C PRO A 41 -2.10 21.23 7.62
N SER A 42 -1.16 22.18 7.73
CA SER A 42 -0.24 22.55 6.64
C SER A 42 0.68 21.39 6.25
N LEU A 43 1.27 20.71 7.23
CA LEU A 43 2.12 19.54 7.01
C LEU A 43 1.31 18.37 6.42
N ALA A 44 0.09 18.15 6.90
CA ALA A 44 -0.80 17.13 6.35
C ALA A 44 -1.15 17.41 4.87
N LYS A 45 -1.40 18.67 4.50
CA LYS A 45 -1.62 19.09 3.10
C LYS A 45 -0.37 18.84 2.25
N ARG A 46 0.83 19.15 2.75
CA ARG A 46 2.10 18.90 2.04
C ARG A 46 2.32 17.40 1.78
N LEU A 47 2.19 16.58 2.82
CA LEU A 47 2.35 15.12 2.74
C LEU A 47 1.35 14.48 1.76
N LYS A 48 0.10 14.98 1.71
CA LYS A 48 -0.90 14.51 0.73
C LYS A 48 -0.45 14.79 -0.71
N ARG A 49 0.09 15.98 -1.00
CA ARG A 49 0.59 16.34 -2.34
C ARG A 49 1.79 15.49 -2.74
N GLU A 50 2.75 15.32 -1.84
CA GLU A 50 3.92 14.47 -2.08
C GLU A 50 3.54 13.01 -2.33
N ALA A 51 2.59 12.47 -1.56
CA ALA A 51 2.10 11.11 -1.75
C ALA A 51 1.42 10.95 -3.13
N ALA A 52 0.63 11.92 -3.56
CA ALA A 52 0.01 11.91 -4.88
C ALA A 52 1.04 12.01 -6.02
N ALA A 53 2.08 12.83 -5.87
CA ALA A 53 3.18 12.90 -6.84
C ALA A 53 3.93 11.57 -6.94
N LYS A 54 4.23 10.93 -5.81
CA LYS A 54 4.83 9.59 -5.78
C LYS A 54 3.95 8.54 -6.45
N GLN A 55 2.64 8.63 -6.31
CA GLN A 55 1.70 7.70 -6.94
C GLN A 55 1.68 7.89 -8.46
N ARG A 56 1.54 9.13 -8.95
CA ARG A 56 1.61 9.46 -10.38
C ARG A 56 2.89 8.92 -11.04
N ASN A 57 4.04 9.11 -10.39
CA ASN A 57 5.32 8.59 -10.90
C ASN A 57 5.37 7.05 -10.96
N LYS A 58 4.67 6.36 -10.06
CA LYS A 58 4.57 4.90 -10.09
C LYS A 58 3.67 4.42 -11.22
N ASP A 59 2.57 5.12 -11.45
CA ASP A 59 1.59 4.78 -12.47
C ASP A 59 2.21 4.96 -13.87
N LEU A 60 2.91 6.07 -14.12
CA LEU A 60 3.68 6.29 -15.35
C LEU A 60 4.71 5.19 -15.61
N LYS A 61 5.48 4.80 -14.58
CA LYS A 61 6.45 3.69 -14.71
C LYS A 61 5.78 2.35 -15.01
N ARG A 62 4.56 2.14 -14.51
CA ARG A 62 3.78 0.93 -14.77
C ARG A 62 3.28 0.91 -16.21
N GLU A 63 2.83 2.05 -16.73
CA GLU A 63 2.40 2.21 -18.12
C GLU A 63 3.55 1.98 -19.09
N ILE A 64 4.70 2.62 -18.87
CA ILE A 64 5.91 2.41 -19.69
C ILE A 64 6.29 0.92 -19.73
N ARG A 65 6.31 0.26 -18.57
CA ARG A 65 6.61 -1.18 -18.51
C ARG A 65 5.57 -2.03 -19.24
N ALA A 66 4.29 -1.64 -19.19
CA ALA A 66 3.22 -2.35 -19.88
C ALA A 66 3.35 -2.20 -21.40
N ALA A 67 3.64 -0.99 -21.89
CA ALA A 67 3.90 -0.72 -23.31
C ALA A 67 5.10 -1.54 -23.80
N LEU A 68 6.22 -1.47 -23.10
CA LEU A 68 7.41 -2.28 -23.42
C LEU A 68 7.10 -3.78 -23.46
N LYS A 69 6.24 -4.29 -22.58
CA LYS A 69 5.84 -5.71 -22.59
C LYS A 69 4.91 -6.05 -23.76
N ALA A 70 4.13 -5.10 -24.26
CA ALA A 70 3.20 -5.32 -25.37
C ALA A 70 3.92 -5.33 -26.72
N ASP A 71 5.07 -4.66 -26.82
CA ASP A 71 5.91 -4.62 -28.02
C ASP A 71 6.80 -5.88 -28.19
N PHE A 72 6.87 -6.78 -27.19
CA PHE A 72 7.54 -8.09 -27.24
C PHE A 72 6.53 -9.24 -27.23
#